data_AF-A0A9D7TTG4-F1
#
_entry.id   AF-A0A9D7TTG4-F1
#
_cell.length_a   1.000
_cell.length_b   1.000
_cell.length_c   1.000
_cell.angle_alpha   90.00
_cell.angle_beta   90.00
_cell.angle_gamma   90.00
#
_symmetry.space_group_name_H-M   'P 1'
#
loop_
_entity.id
_entity.type
_entity.pdbx_description
1 polymer ?
#
loop_
_entity_poly.entity_id
_entity_poly.type
_entity_poly.pdbx_seq_one_letter_code
_entity_poly.pdbx_strand_id
1 'polypeptide(L)'
;MFLAQGEDKLTVDLGIVPAAGTNTLGNKVWWDNGQGGGTASNGVQDGTEPGLAGVQVTLLNADGSIYDRDPLTAGVQPYITTTDETGGYLFVGLPDGQYRTTFSNLPAGFTFTSKDANAEPAGNR
;
A
#
# COMPACT_ATOMS: atom_id res chain seq x y z
N MET A 1 -7.48 29.31 21.51
CA MET A 1 -8.89 29.67 21.29
C MET A 1 -9.27 30.68 22.37
N PHE A 2 -9.79 31.86 22.02
CA PHE A 2 -10.16 32.90 22.98
C PHE A 2 -11.69 33.01 23.09
N LEU A 3 -12.19 33.26 24.29
CA LEU A 3 -13.58 33.62 24.58
C LEU A 3 -13.56 34.98 25.29
N ALA A 4 -14.41 35.92 24.85
CA ALA A 4 -14.64 37.16 25.58
C ALA A 4 -15.64 36.95 26.73
N GLN A 5 -15.72 37.91 27.66
CA GLN A 5 -16.68 37.85 28.77
C GLN A 5 -18.12 37.86 28.22
N GLY A 6 -18.87 36.80 28.48
CA GLY A 6 -20.26 36.65 28.04
C GLY A 6 -20.46 35.93 26.70
N GLU A 7 -19.40 35.39 26.09
CA GLU A 7 -19.54 34.56 24.88
C GLU A 7 -19.60 33.06 25.21
N ASP A 8 -20.69 32.42 24.79
CA ASP A 8 -20.79 30.96 24.73
C ASP A 8 -20.45 30.48 23.32
N LYS A 9 -19.46 29.58 23.22
CA LYS A 9 -19.09 28.95 21.94
C LYS A 9 -19.53 27.50 21.94
N LEU A 10 -20.80 27.29 21.59
CA LEU A 10 -21.47 25.99 21.55
C LEU A 10 -21.25 25.23 20.23
N THR A 11 -20.29 25.64 19.40
CA THR A 11 -20.01 25.06 18.07
C THR A 11 -18.74 24.21 18.04
N VAL A 12 -18.23 23.82 19.22
CA VAL A 12 -17.05 22.96 19.32
C VAL A 12 -17.52 21.51 19.35
N ASP A 13 -17.69 20.95 18.16
CA ASP A 13 -18.07 19.56 17.97
C ASP A 13 -16.85 18.73 17.56
N LEU A 14 -16.75 17.50 18.07
CA LEU A 14 -15.77 16.51 17.66
C LEU A 14 -16.49 15.22 17.25
N GLY A 15 -16.36 14.83 15.99
CA GLY A 15 -16.73 13.50 15.53
C GLY A 15 -15.64 12.49 15.91
N ILE A 16 -16.03 11.35 16.49
CA ILE A 16 -15.11 10.27 16.87
C ILE A 16 -15.47 9.05 16.01
N VAL A 17 -14.48 8.44 15.36
CA VAL A 17 -14.63 7.17 14.63
C VAL A 17 -13.88 6.04 15.36
N PRO A 18 -14.31 4.77 15.22
CA PRO A 18 -13.61 3.63 15.80
C PRO A 18 -12.13 3.57 15.37
N ALA A 19 -11.29 3.02 16.24
CA ALA A 19 -9.88 2.82 15.97
C ALA A 19 -9.65 1.92 14.74
N ALA A 20 -8.61 2.28 13.98
CA ALA A 20 -7.95 1.62 12.85
C ALA A 20 -8.37 0.16 12.59
N GLY A 21 -8.71 -0.14 11.34
CA GLY A 21 -9.16 -1.48 10.97
C GLY A 21 -8.12 -2.56 11.25
N THR A 22 -8.56 -3.81 11.33
CA THR A 22 -7.71 -4.95 11.73
C THR A 22 -7.06 -5.65 10.55
N ASN A 23 -7.30 -5.19 9.32
CA ASN A 23 -6.84 -5.87 8.13
C ASN A 23 -5.38 -5.54 7.83
N THR A 24 -4.75 -6.46 7.09
CA THR A 24 -3.38 -6.29 6.59
C THR A 24 -3.34 -6.55 5.09
N LEU A 25 -2.48 -5.82 4.39
CA LEU A 25 -2.23 -5.99 2.97
C LEU A 25 -0.73 -6.01 2.75
N GLY A 26 -0.21 -7.07 2.15
CA GLY A 26 1.20 -7.22 1.89
C GLY A 26 1.44 -8.31 0.86
N ASN A 27 2.67 -8.36 0.35
CA ASN A 27 3.18 -9.48 -0.43
C ASN A 27 4.70 -9.31 -0.57
N LYS A 28 5.27 -9.82 -1.66
CA LYS A 28 6.66 -9.78 -2.02
C LYS A 28 6.83 -9.05 -3.36
N VAL A 29 7.89 -8.26 -3.48
CA VAL A 29 8.47 -7.86 -4.78
C VAL A 29 9.66 -8.77 -5.05
N TRP A 30 9.75 -9.35 -6.24
CA TRP A 30 10.78 -10.32 -6.59
C TRP A 30 11.48 -9.96 -7.89
N TRP A 31 12.68 -10.50 -8.07
CA TRP A 31 13.38 -10.46 -9.34
C TRP A 31 12.91 -11.62 -10.21
N ASP A 32 12.07 -11.30 -11.19
CA ASP A 32 11.54 -12.21 -12.21
C ASP A 32 12.64 -12.65 -13.20
N ASN A 33 13.55 -13.51 -12.73
CA ASN A 33 14.72 -14.02 -13.46
C ASN A 33 14.65 -15.53 -13.71
N GLY A 34 13.56 -16.19 -13.34
CA GLY A 34 13.38 -17.63 -13.49
C GLY A 34 14.29 -18.50 -12.62
N GLN A 35 14.93 -17.93 -11.60
CA GLN A 35 15.80 -18.70 -10.70
C GLN A 35 15.03 -19.84 -10.04
N GLY A 36 15.68 -21.00 -9.88
CA GLY A 36 15.06 -22.15 -9.21
C GLY A 36 14.09 -22.96 -10.06
N GLY A 37 14.19 -22.88 -11.39
CA GLY A 37 13.30 -23.60 -12.31
C GLY A 37 12.06 -22.80 -12.72
N GLY A 38 12.09 -21.49 -12.49
CA GLY A 38 11.09 -20.53 -12.94
C GLY A 38 11.27 -20.10 -14.39
N THR A 39 10.38 -19.23 -14.87
CA THR A 39 10.49 -18.64 -16.22
C THR A 39 10.70 -17.15 -16.14
N ALA A 40 11.88 -16.67 -16.55
CA ALA A 40 12.22 -15.26 -16.49
C ALA A 40 11.25 -14.38 -17.31
N SER A 41 10.95 -13.20 -16.78
CA SER A 41 10.13 -12.15 -17.40
C SER A 41 8.71 -12.62 -17.74
N ASN A 42 8.15 -13.55 -16.97
CA ASN A 42 6.79 -14.04 -17.16
C ASN A 42 5.75 -13.32 -16.27
N GLY A 43 6.19 -12.48 -15.33
CA GLY A 43 5.32 -11.77 -14.39
C GLY A 43 4.67 -12.66 -13.35
N VAL A 44 5.14 -13.90 -13.17
CA VAL A 44 4.65 -14.88 -12.21
C VAL A 44 5.77 -15.13 -11.20
N GLN A 45 5.45 -15.12 -9.91
CA GLN A 45 6.41 -15.55 -8.89
C GLN A 45 6.53 -17.08 -8.91
N ASP A 46 7.62 -17.60 -9.48
CA ASP A 46 7.85 -19.04 -9.58
C ASP A 46 9.29 -19.45 -9.18
N GLY A 47 9.54 -20.76 -9.15
CA GLY A 47 10.83 -21.32 -8.72
C GLY A 47 11.30 -20.82 -7.34
N THR A 48 12.50 -20.25 -7.31
CA THR A 48 13.13 -19.64 -6.14
C THR A 48 13.59 -18.20 -6.41
N GLU A 49 12.81 -17.49 -7.21
CA GLU A 49 13.09 -16.09 -7.57
C GLU A 49 13.32 -15.21 -6.32
N PRO A 50 14.46 -14.51 -6.26
CA PRO A 50 14.86 -13.80 -5.06
C PRO A 50 13.98 -12.56 -4.84
N GLY A 51 13.81 -12.17 -3.58
CA GLY A 51 13.17 -10.92 -3.23
C GLY A 51 13.98 -9.71 -3.70
N LEU A 52 13.28 -8.61 -3.97
CA LEU A 52 13.91 -7.35 -4.33
C LEU A 52 13.67 -6.31 -3.22
N ALA A 53 14.74 -5.99 -2.51
CA ALA A 53 14.74 -5.00 -1.43
C ALA A 53 14.78 -3.56 -1.96
N GLY A 54 14.33 -2.61 -1.14
CA GLY A 54 14.46 -1.18 -1.43
C GLY A 54 13.42 -0.61 -2.40
N VAL A 55 12.43 -1.39 -2.81
CA VAL A 55 11.32 -0.93 -3.65
C VAL A 55 10.30 -0.20 -2.79
N GLN A 56 9.97 1.03 -3.17
CA GLN A 56 8.96 1.80 -2.49
C GLN A 56 7.56 1.31 -2.92
N VAL A 57 6.69 1.06 -1.94
CA VAL A 57 5.30 0.66 -2.15
C VAL A 57 4.38 1.67 -1.50
N THR A 58 3.45 2.22 -2.28
CA THR A 58 2.46 3.20 -1.82
C THR A 58 1.07 2.59 -1.88
N LEU A 59 0.31 2.69 -0.79
CA LEU A 59 -1.07 2.26 -0.72
C LEU A 59 -2.00 3.30 -1.38
N LEU A 60 -2.94 2.82 -2.17
CA LEU A 60 -3.93 3.61 -2.89
C LEU A 60 -5.34 3.13 -2.54
N ASN A 61 -6.31 4.04 -2.65
CA ASN A 61 -7.72 3.71 -2.61
C ASN A 61 -8.14 2.96 -3.89
N ALA A 62 -9.37 2.41 -3.88
CA ALA A 62 -9.96 1.69 -5.01
C ALA A 62 -10.02 2.51 -6.31
N ASP A 63 -10.10 3.84 -6.22
CA ASP A 63 -10.15 4.76 -7.37
C ASP A 63 -8.75 5.14 -7.90
N GLY A 64 -7.68 4.70 -7.23
CA GLY A 64 -6.29 5.01 -7.57
C GLY A 64 -5.73 6.28 -6.92
N SER A 65 -6.51 7.00 -6.10
CA SER A 65 -6.01 8.09 -5.28
C SER A 65 -5.11 7.57 -4.14
N ILE A 66 -4.21 8.41 -3.63
CA ILE A 66 -3.33 8.05 -2.52
C ILE A 66 -4.18 7.80 -1.26
N TYR A 67 -3.94 6.67 -0.59
CA TYR A 67 -4.57 6.38 0.70
C TYR A 67 -4.03 7.32 1.78
N ASP A 68 -4.95 7.97 2.49
CA ASP A 68 -4.63 8.83 3.63
C ASP A 68 -4.70 8.02 4.94
N ARG A 69 -3.55 7.79 5.56
CA ARG A 69 -3.46 7.03 6.81
C ARG A 69 -3.87 7.82 8.04
N ASP A 70 -3.95 9.15 7.92
CA ASP A 70 -4.32 10.04 9.01
C ASP A 70 -5.21 11.18 8.49
N PRO A 71 -6.51 10.90 8.26
CA PRO A 71 -7.45 11.87 7.71
C PRO A 71 -7.77 13.03 8.67
N LEU A 72 -7.26 13.01 9.91
CA LEU A 72 -7.41 14.10 10.87
C LEU A 72 -6.34 15.18 10.67
N THR A 73 -5.25 14.86 9.97
CA THR A 73 -4.21 15.81 9.60
C THR A 73 -4.54 16.46 8.26
N ALA A 74 -4.39 17.78 8.16
CA ALA A 74 -4.69 18.49 6.93
C ALA A 74 -3.76 18.07 5.78
N GLY A 75 -4.36 17.69 4.65
CA GLY A 75 -3.64 17.19 3.47
C GLY A 75 -3.37 15.69 3.56
N VAL A 76 -3.16 15.06 2.41
CA VAL A 76 -3.02 13.60 2.32
C VAL A 76 -1.75 13.12 3.03
N GLN A 77 -1.89 12.24 4.01
CA GLN A 77 -0.78 11.55 4.67
C GLN A 77 -0.58 10.16 4.03
N PRO A 78 0.32 9.99 3.06
CA PRO A 78 0.46 8.74 2.32
C PRO A 78 0.93 7.60 3.23
N TYR A 79 0.36 6.40 3.04
CA TYR A 79 0.90 5.17 3.63
C TYR A 79 1.91 4.54 2.66
N ILE A 80 3.19 4.67 3.00
CA ILE A 80 4.32 4.18 2.21
C ILE A 80 5.10 3.17 3.04
N THR A 81 5.52 2.09 2.41
CA THR A 81 6.48 1.13 2.95
C THR A 81 7.59 0.87 1.93
N THR A 82 8.66 0.20 2.34
CA THR A 82 9.77 -0.20 1.48
C THR A 82 10.00 -1.69 1.66
N THR A 83 10.25 -2.40 0.57
CA THR A 83 10.49 -3.84 0.63
C THR A 83 11.75 -4.17 1.41
N ASP A 84 11.67 -5.19 2.26
CA ASP A 84 12.79 -5.69 3.05
C ASP A 84 13.77 -6.54 2.23
N GLU A 85 14.80 -7.09 2.88
CA GLU A 85 15.83 -7.94 2.26
C GLU A 85 15.27 -9.18 1.54
N THR A 86 14.09 -9.64 1.94
CA THR A 86 13.38 -10.76 1.31
C THR A 86 12.37 -10.33 0.26
N GLY A 87 12.29 -9.01 -0.01
CA GLY A 87 11.33 -8.39 -0.91
C GLY A 87 9.96 -8.18 -0.29
N GLY A 88 9.78 -8.49 1.00
CA GLY A 88 8.50 -8.41 1.69
C GLY A 88 8.08 -6.98 1.97
N TYR A 89 6.79 -6.70 1.85
CA TYR A 89 6.18 -5.45 2.31
C TYR A 89 4.84 -5.72 3.00
N LEU A 90 4.47 -4.87 3.97
CA LEU A 90 3.25 -5.03 4.75
C LEU A 90 2.66 -3.66 5.13
N PHE A 91 1.36 -3.52 4.90
CA PHE A 91 0.50 -2.49 5.46
C PHE A 91 -0.38 -3.14 6.51
N VAL A 92 -0.44 -2.53 7.69
CA VAL A 92 -1.26 -2.98 8.82
C VAL A 92 -2.23 -1.89 9.23
N GLY A 93 -3.31 -2.28 9.92
CA GLY A 93 -4.25 -1.31 10.47
C GLY A 93 -5.30 -0.83 9.46
N LEU A 94 -5.59 -1.63 8.42
CA LEU A 94 -6.45 -1.21 7.33
C LEU A 94 -7.93 -1.45 7.67
N PRO A 95 -8.81 -0.44 7.52
CA PRO A 95 -10.26 -0.62 7.49
C PRO A 95 -10.73 -1.65 6.46
N ASP A 96 -11.99 -2.07 6.55
CA ASP A 96 -12.63 -2.81 5.47
C ASP A 96 -12.73 -1.91 4.25
N GLY A 97 -12.27 -2.41 3.10
CA GLY A 97 -12.23 -1.62 1.88
C GLY A 97 -11.51 -2.30 0.74
N GLN A 98 -11.57 -1.65 -0.42
CA GLN A 98 -10.79 -2.03 -1.59
C GLN A 98 -9.57 -1.13 -1.70
N TYR A 99 -8.42 -1.75 -1.89
CA TYR A 99 -7.13 -1.09 -1.94
C TYR A 99 -6.39 -1.49 -3.20
N ARG A 100 -5.51 -0.60 -3.65
CA ARG A 100 -4.52 -0.87 -4.69
C ARG A 100 -3.15 -0.51 -4.18
N THR A 101 -2.10 -0.98 -4.85
CA THR A 101 -0.72 -0.58 -4.58
C THR A 101 -0.08 -0.04 -5.85
N THR A 102 0.87 0.87 -5.67
CA THR A 102 1.80 1.29 -6.72
C THR A 102 3.23 1.17 -6.24
N PHE A 103 4.14 0.92 -7.17
CA PHE A 103 5.54 0.60 -6.91
C PHE A 103 6.43 1.64 -7.59
N SER A 104 7.45 2.11 -6.87
CA SER A 104 8.37 3.14 -7.36
C SER A 104 9.77 2.91 -6.77
N ASN A 105 10.72 3.77 -7.17
CA ASN A 105 12.10 3.74 -6.67
C ASN A 105 12.77 2.36 -6.83
N LEU A 106 12.66 1.77 -8.02
CA LEU A 106 13.34 0.52 -8.33
C LEU A 106 14.87 0.69 -8.21
N PRO A 107 15.60 -0.30 -7.67
CA PRO A 107 17.06 -0.31 -7.71
C PRO A 107 17.59 -0.18 -9.14
N ALA A 108 18.76 0.42 -9.30
CA ALA A 108 19.38 0.62 -10.61
C ALA A 108 19.56 -0.72 -11.34
N GLY A 109 19.22 -0.75 -12.64
CA GLY A 109 19.30 -1.96 -13.47
C GLY A 109 18.04 -2.82 -13.48
N PHE A 110 17.00 -2.47 -12.70
CA PHE A 110 15.71 -3.14 -12.74
C PHE A 110 14.67 -2.35 -13.54
N THR A 111 13.86 -3.07 -14.30
CA THR A 111 12.65 -2.57 -14.97
C THR A 111 11.49 -3.48 -14.63
N PHE A 112 10.27 -2.94 -14.61
CA PHE A 112 9.08 -3.79 -14.45
C PHE A 112 8.96 -4.77 -15.63
N THR A 113 8.72 -6.04 -15.29
CA THR A 113 8.28 -7.10 -16.20
C THR A 113 6.81 -6.87 -16.61
N SER A 114 6.24 -7.71 -17.48
CA SER A 114 4.81 -7.67 -17.79
C SER A 114 3.98 -7.77 -16.51
N LYS A 115 3.01 -6.87 -16.36
CA LYS A 115 2.06 -6.91 -15.24
C LYS A 115 1.24 -8.20 -15.32
N ASP A 116 1.37 -9.05 -14.30
CA ASP A 116 0.50 -10.17 -13.94
C ASP A 116 0.03 -11.06 -15.12
N ALA A 117 0.84 -12.03 -15.57
CA ALA A 117 0.36 -13.08 -16.49
C ALA A 117 -0.60 -14.09 -15.82
N ASN A 118 -0.71 -14.01 -14.50
CA ASN A 118 -1.56 -14.79 -13.61
C ASN A 118 -2.49 -13.87 -12.81
N ALA A 119 -2.93 -12.75 -13.40
CA ALA A 119 -4.14 -12.09 -12.92
C ALA A 119 -5.23 -13.16 -12.79
N GLU A 120 -5.49 -13.59 -11.55
CA GLU A 120 -6.78 -14.15 -11.20
C GLU A 120 -7.81 -13.24 -11.87
N PRO A 121 -8.64 -13.76 -12.79
CA PRO A 121 -9.64 -12.92 -13.41
C PRO A 121 -10.42 -12.27 -12.28
N ALA A 122 -10.53 -10.95 -12.30
CA ALA A 122 -11.46 -10.22 -11.45
C ALA A 122 -12.84 -10.86 -11.69
N GLY A 123 -13.26 -11.72 -10.77
CA GLY A 123 -14.26 -12.74 -11.04
C GLY A 123 -14.91 -13.25 -9.76
N ASN A 124 -15.93 -12.51 -9.33
CA ASN A 124 -17.04 -12.94 -8.46
C ASN A 124 -16.70 -13.43 -7.04
N ARG A 125 -16.87 -12.58 -6.03
CA ARG A 125 -18.15 -12.32 -5.33
C ARG A 125 -18.01 -11.15 -4.37
#